data_AF-V4XNG4-F1
#
_entry.id   AF-V4XNG4-F1
#
_cell.length_a   1.000
_cell.length_b   1.000
_cell.length_c   1.000
_cell.angle_alpha   90.00
_cell.angle_beta   90.00
_cell.angle_gamma   90.00
#
_symmetry.space_group_name_H-M   'P 1'
#
loop_
_entity.id
_entity.type
_entity.pdbx_description
1 polymer ?
#
loop_
_entity_poly.entity_id
_entity_poly.type
_entity_poly.pdbx_seq_one_letter_code
_entity_poly.pdbx_strand_id
1 'polypeptide(L)'
;MAHDPLSPREALRTRTGAALAVVGLLVFVYSIVVLAQLLLGVIVGVGLTLGVYLTYRILAVFDSIADAAQRLVAVREREADHDATTDRGSPRDPSGDRLGERRE
;
A
#
# COMPACT_ATOMS: atom_id res chain seq x y z
N MET A 1 -43.84 -27.89 47.05
CA MET A 1 -43.04 -26.95 47.87
C MET A 1 -42.23 -26.10 46.90
N ALA A 2 -42.62 -24.83 46.71
CA ALA A 2 -41.87 -23.92 45.85
C ALA A 2 -40.59 -23.51 46.61
N HIS A 3 -39.42 -23.81 46.05
CA HIS A 3 -38.17 -23.22 46.53
C HIS A 3 -38.18 -21.76 46.12
N ASP A 4 -38.16 -20.87 47.11
CA ASP A 4 -37.97 -19.46 46.89
C ASP A 4 -36.47 -19.25 46.59
N PRO A 5 -36.08 -18.86 45.36
CA PRO A 5 -34.67 -18.71 45.02
C PRO A 5 -34.09 -17.51 45.76
N LEU A 6 -32.91 -17.69 46.36
CA LEU A 6 -32.14 -16.61 46.97
C LEU A 6 -31.97 -15.46 45.98
N SER A 7 -32.24 -14.23 46.43
CA SER A 7 -31.95 -13.06 45.59
C SER A 7 -30.44 -12.95 45.34
N PRO A 8 -29.98 -12.32 44.25
CA PRO A 8 -28.55 -12.20 43.93
C PRO A 8 -27.71 -11.60 45.07
N ARG A 9 -28.29 -10.66 45.82
CA ARG A 9 -27.65 -10.03 46.98
C ARG A 9 -27.53 -10.98 48.17
N GLU A 10 -28.52 -11.84 48.39
CA GLU A 10 -28.46 -12.87 49.43
C GLU A 10 -27.51 -14.01 49.02
N ALA A 11 -27.50 -14.40 47.75
CA ALA A 11 -26.56 -15.38 47.23
C ALA A 11 -25.10 -14.93 47.43
N LEU A 12 -24.77 -13.67 47.16
CA LEU A 12 -23.43 -13.10 47.38
C LEU A 12 -22.98 -13.11 48.85
N ARG A 13 -23.91 -13.10 49.82
CA ARG A 13 -23.58 -13.22 51.25
C ARG A 13 -23.28 -14.65 51.67
N THR A 14 -23.63 -15.64 50.86
CA THR A 14 -23.23 -17.03 51.10
C THR A 14 -21.80 -17.26 50.62
N ARG A 15 -21.06 -18.15 51.28
CA ARG A 15 -19.70 -18.53 50.84
C ARG A 15 -19.70 -19.05 49.41
N THR A 16 -20.71 -19.85 49.04
CA THR A 16 -20.83 -20.45 47.71
C THR A 16 -21.11 -19.42 46.64
N GLY A 17 -22.05 -18.49 46.88
CA GLY A 17 -22.34 -17.43 45.92
C GLY A 17 -21.20 -16.42 45.77
N ALA A 18 -20.47 -16.11 46.84
CA ALA A 18 -19.23 -15.34 46.76
C ALA A 18 -18.17 -16.05 45.90
N ALA A 19 -17.95 -17.36 46.12
CA ALA A 19 -17.00 -18.14 45.32
C ALA A 19 -17.38 -18.17 43.83
N LEU A 20 -18.66 -18.38 43.51
CA LEU A 20 -19.17 -18.35 42.13
C LEU A 20 -18.99 -16.97 41.49
N ALA A 21 -19.21 -15.90 42.25
CA ALA A 21 -18.98 -14.54 41.75
C ALA A 21 -17.50 -14.29 41.43
N VAL A 22 -16.58 -14.73 42.28
CA VAL A 22 -15.13 -14.63 42.02
C VAL A 22 -14.75 -15.47 40.79
N VAL A 23 -15.21 -16.71 40.70
CA VAL A 23 -14.94 -17.57 39.54
C VAL A 23 -15.50 -16.94 38.26
N GLY A 24 -16.73 -16.43 38.30
CA GLY A 24 -17.35 -15.74 37.16
C GLY A 24 -16.55 -14.50 36.73
N LEU A 25 -16.07 -13.71 37.69
CA LEU A 25 -15.21 -12.56 37.41
C LEU A 25 -13.89 -12.99 36.77
N LEU A 26 -13.24 -14.04 37.28
CA LEU A 26 -12.00 -14.57 36.72
C LEU A 26 -12.21 -15.09 35.29
N VAL A 27 -13.29 -15.85 35.05
CA VAL A 27 -13.66 -16.32 33.71
C VAL A 27 -13.91 -15.15 32.76
N PHE A 28 -14.62 -14.11 33.23
CA PHE A 28 -14.86 -12.91 32.43
C PHE A 28 -13.57 -12.19 32.05
N VAL A 29 -12.69 -11.93 33.01
CA VAL A 29 -11.37 -11.32 32.77
C VAL A 29 -10.53 -12.17 31.83
N TYR A 30 -10.49 -13.49 32.04
CA TYR A 30 -9.77 -14.42 31.19
C TYR A 30 -10.33 -14.42 29.76
N SER A 31 -11.65 -14.32 29.60
CA SER A 31 -12.29 -14.26 28.28
C SER A 31 -11.87 -13.00 27.51
N ILE A 32 -11.72 -11.86 28.19
CA ILE A 32 -11.19 -10.63 27.58
C ILE A 32 -9.75 -10.83 27.10
N VAL A 33 -8.90 -11.48 27.91
CA VAL A 33 -7.52 -11.78 27.54
C VAL A 33 -7.47 -12.65 26.29
N VAL A 34 -8.27 -13.70 26.23
CA VAL A 34 -8.38 -14.58 25.04
C VAL A 34 -8.87 -13.79 23.83
N LEU A 35 -9.88 -12.94 23.99
CA LEU A 35 -10.38 -12.10 22.90
C LEU A 35 -9.30 -11.15 22.37
N ALA A 36 -8.52 -10.53 23.25
CA ALA A 36 -7.41 -9.67 22.87
C ALA A 36 -6.32 -10.43 22.11
N GLN A 37 -5.98 -11.65 22.56
CA GLN A 37 -5.02 -12.52 21.86
C GLN A 37 -5.52 -12.94 20.48
N LEU A 38 -6.80 -13.29 20.35
CA LEU A 38 -7.40 -13.61 19.06
C LEU A 38 -7.38 -12.40 18.13
N LEU A 39 -7.75 -11.23 18.63
CA LEU A 39 -7.74 -9.99 17.86
C LEU A 39 -6.33 -9.64 17.41
N LEU A 40 -5.34 -9.76 18.31
CA LEU A 40 -3.93 -9.57 17.97
C LEU A 40 -3.47 -10.57 16.90
N GLY A 41 -3.84 -11.84 17.03
CA GLY A 41 -3.54 -12.88 16.05
C GLY A 41 -4.12 -12.55 14.67
N VAL A 42 -5.35 -12.04 14.62
CA VAL A 42 -5.98 -11.59 13.37
C VAL A 42 -5.28 -10.37 12.78
N ILE A 43 -4.98 -9.36 13.61
CA ILE A 43 -4.29 -8.14 13.16
C ILE A 43 -2.90 -8.49 12.61
N VAL A 44 -2.15 -9.34 13.30
CA VAL A 44 -0.84 -9.78 12.83
C VAL A 44 -0.98 -10.66 11.59
N GLY A 45 -1.80 -11.70 11.62
CA GLY A 45 -1.95 -12.61 10.48
C GLY A 45 -2.43 -11.91 9.21
N VAL A 46 -3.55 -11.18 9.29
CA VAL A 46 -4.12 -10.47 8.16
C VAL A 46 -3.29 -9.24 7.82
N GLY A 47 -2.94 -8.42 8.81
CA GLY A 47 -2.24 -7.15 8.60
C GLY A 47 -0.84 -7.35 8.04
N LEU A 48 -0.09 -8.36 8.47
CA LEU A 48 1.23 -8.65 7.91
C LEU A 48 1.11 -9.17 6.47
N THR A 49 0.13 -10.05 6.20
CA THR A 49 -0.13 -10.57 4.85
C THR A 49 -0.53 -9.45 3.90
N LEU A 50 -1.49 -8.62 4.30
CA LEU A 50 -1.93 -7.46 3.51
C LEU A 50 -0.81 -6.43 3.37
N GLY A 51 -0.05 -6.18 4.43
CA GLY A 51 1.06 -5.23 4.44
C GLY A 51 2.10 -5.61 3.41
N VAL A 52 2.59 -6.86 3.45
CA VAL A 52 3.56 -7.38 2.47
C VAL A 52 2.99 -7.32 1.06
N TYR A 53 1.74 -7.74 0.86
CA TYR A 53 1.09 -7.70 -0.44
C TYR A 53 0.95 -6.27 -1.00
N LEU A 54 0.50 -5.33 -0.18
CA LEU A 54 0.38 -3.92 -0.56
C LEU A 54 1.74 -3.30 -0.85
N THR A 55 2.75 -3.55 -0.02
CA THR A 55 4.12 -3.07 -0.26
C THR A 55 4.62 -3.56 -1.61
N TYR A 56 4.51 -4.86 -1.86
CA TYR A 56 4.88 -5.43 -3.16
C TYR A 56 4.11 -4.76 -4.31
N ARG A 57 2.79 -4.61 -4.16
CA ARG A 57 1.95 -4.03 -5.22
C ARG A 57 2.28 -2.57 -5.49
N ILE A 58 2.55 -1.79 -4.45
CA ILE A 58 2.94 -0.38 -4.56
C ILE A 58 4.28 -0.25 -5.29
N LEU A 59 5.28 -1.06 -4.91
CA LEU A 59 6.57 -1.07 -5.59
C LEU A 59 6.43 -1.46 -7.07
N ALA A 60 5.62 -2.47 -7.37
CA ALA A 60 5.35 -2.87 -8.76
C ALA A 60 4.64 -1.75 -9.56
N VAL A 61 3.76 -1.00 -8.93
CA VAL A 61 3.12 0.17 -9.58
C VAL A 61 4.15 1.27 -9.84
N PHE A 62 5.03 1.58 -8.88
CA PHE A 62 6.10 2.54 -9.09
C PHE A 62 7.05 2.13 -10.20
N ASP A 63 7.40 0.85 -10.28
CA ASP A 63 8.22 0.28 -11.35
C ASP A 63 7.56 0.51 -12.72
N SER A 64 6.25 0.22 -12.84
CA SER A 64 5.51 0.47 -14.08
C SER A 64 5.44 1.96 -14.48
N ILE A 65 5.44 2.87 -13.50
CA ILE A 65 5.48 4.32 -13.76
C ILE A 65 6.86 4.73 -14.25
N ALA A 66 7.93 4.19 -13.67
CA ALA A 66 9.30 4.45 -14.10
C ALA A 66 9.52 3.97 -15.55
N ASP A 67 9.06 2.75 -15.87
CA ASP A 67 9.11 2.21 -17.23
C ASP A 67 8.36 3.10 -18.23
N ALA A 68 7.17 3.59 -17.86
CA ALA A 68 6.41 4.49 -18.71
C ALA A 68 7.14 5.82 -18.95
N ALA A 69 7.80 6.37 -17.94
CA ALA A 69 8.60 7.58 -18.06
C ALA A 69 9.81 7.37 -18.99
N GLN A 70 10.51 6.25 -18.86
CA GLN A 70 11.63 5.91 -19.75
C GLN A 70 11.16 5.73 -21.20
N ARG A 71 10.00 5.11 -21.41
CA ARG A 71 9.40 4.97 -22.75
C ARG A 71 9.09 6.34 -23.37
N LEU A 72 8.62 7.30 -22.59
CA LEU A 72 8.33 8.65 -23.08
C LEU A 72 9.61 9.37 -23.55
N VAL A 73 10.70 9.23 -22.80
CA VAL A 73 12.01 9.77 -23.19
C VAL A 73 12.52 9.10 -24.47
N ALA A 74 12.44 7.76 -24.55
CA ALA A 74 12.89 7.02 -25.74
C ALA A 74 12.11 7.40 -27.01
N VAL A 75 10.81 7.72 -26.89
CA VAL A 75 10.02 8.24 -28.03
C VAL A 75 10.50 9.64 -28.41
N ARG A 76 10.72 10.52 -27.43
CA ARG A 76 11.22 11.89 -27.65
C ARG A 76 12.57 11.92 -28.35
N GLU A 77 13.50 11.05 -27.94
CA GLU A 77 14.83 10.94 -28.57
C GLU A 77 14.73 10.51 -30.03
N ARG A 78 13.85 9.54 -30.35
CA ARG A 78 13.62 9.11 -31.73
C ARG A 78 13.03 10.20 -32.61
N GLU A 79 12.10 11.00 -32.08
CA GLU A 79 11.55 12.15 -32.80
C GLU A 79 12.64 13.18 -33.10
N ALA A 80 13.46 13.52 -32.11
CA ALA A 80 14.57 14.47 -32.28
C ALA A 80 15.63 13.98 -33.29
N ASP A 81 15.98 12.69 -33.28
CA ASP A 81 16.90 12.09 -34.26
C ASP A 81 16.31 12.10 -35.69
N HIS A 82 14.99 11.92 -35.82
CA HIS A 82 14.31 11.99 -37.11
C HIS A 82 14.33 13.41 -37.69
N ASP A 83 14.08 14.43 -36.87
CA ASP A 83 14.17 15.83 -37.25
C ASP A 83 15.61 16.22 -37.63
N ALA A 84 16.61 15.77 -36.86
CA ALA A 84 18.03 16.02 -37.16
C ALA A 84 18.50 15.34 -38.47
N THR A 85 17.94 14.17 -38.80
CA THR A 85 18.21 13.48 -40.07
C THR A 85 17.56 14.21 -41.24
N THR A 86 16.36 14.76 -41.03
CA THR A 86 15.62 15.55 -42.03
C THR A 86 16.32 16.88 -42.33
N ASP A 87 16.87 17.55 -41.32
CA ASP A 87 17.68 18.77 -41.49
C ASP A 87 19.02 18.49 -42.20
N ARG A 88 19.67 17.36 -41.91
CA ARG A 88 20.93 16.96 -42.56
C ARG A 88 20.76 16.52 -44.02
N GLY A 89 19.54 16.15 -44.41
CA GLY A 89 19.16 15.79 -45.78
C GLY A 89 18.80 16.97 -46.68
N SER A 90 18.67 18.19 -46.15
CA SER A 90 18.49 19.41 -46.94
C SER A 90 19.86 19.87 -47.47
N PRO A 91 20.14 19.78 -48.78
CA PRO A 91 21.39 20.28 -49.32
C PRO A 91 21.41 21.79 -49.09
N ARG A 92 22.26 22.28 -48.19
CA ARG A 92 22.61 23.70 -48.14
C ARG A 92 23.18 24.07 -49.51
N ASP A 93 22.35 24.71 -50.31
CA ASP A 93 22.73 25.26 -51.60
C ASP A 93 23.86 26.28 -51.39
N PRO A 94 25.11 26.02 -51.82
CA PRO A 94 26.23 26.95 -51.63
C PRO A 94 26.20 28.12 -52.63
N SER A 95 25.09 28.33 -53.34
CA SER A 95 24.98 29.22 -54.50
C SER A 95 24.77 30.70 -54.16
N GLY A 96 25.52 31.22 -53.19
CA GLY A 96 25.36 32.61 -52.71
C GLY A 96 26.55 33.55 -52.94
N ASP A 97 27.77 33.06 -53.22
CA ASP A 97 28.96 33.90 -52.98
C ASP A 97 30.07 33.80 -54.05
N ARG A 98 29.72 33.89 -55.34
CA ARG A 98 30.70 33.98 -56.45
C ARG A 98 30.30 34.90 -57.61
N LEU A 99 29.61 36.02 -57.35
CA LEU A 99 29.28 37.02 -58.39
C LEU A 99 30.06 38.34 -58.26
N GLY A 100 31.25 38.31 -57.64
CA GLY A 100 32.12 39.49 -57.45
C GLY A 100 33.47 39.47 -58.17
N GLU A 101 33.89 38.34 -58.75
CA GLU A 101 35.21 38.22 -59.37
C GLU A 101 35.12 37.69 -60.80
N ARG A 102 34.89 38.61 -61.74
CA ARG A 102 35.50 38.57 -63.07
C ARG A 102 35.37 39.94 -63.71
N ARG A 103 36.31 40.80 -63.30
CA ARG A 103 36.95 41.71 -64.25
C ARG A 103 37.72 40.84 -65.24
N GLU A 104 37.51 41.10 -66.53
CA GLU A 104 38.51 41.23 -67.61
C GLU A 104 37.81 41.19 -68.97
#